data_AF-A0A0F3IKZ0-F1
#
_entry.id   AF-A0A0F3IKZ0-F1
#
_cell.length_a   1.000
_cell.length_b   1.000
_cell.length_c   1.000
_cell.angle_alpha   90.00
_cell.angle_beta   90.00
_cell.angle_gamma   90.00
#
_symmetry.space_group_name_H-M   'P 1'
#
loop_
_entity.id
_entity.type
_entity.pdbx_description
1 polymer ?
#
loop_
_entity_poly.entity_id
_entity_poly.type
_entity_poly.pdbx_seq_one_letter_code
_entity_poly.pdbx_strand_id
1 'polypeptide(L)'
;MALTASCFMLSLLLSWFIINSLIKELGGEPSYTATVVKALANGDLSLAIQLQPNDTSSLLYSVNEMRKNLAKIISSTTAVMNDLAQGDLSSRMQISVQGDFVKLKEGVNQSLTTLSNTLKRRHPRS
;
A
#
# COMPACT_ATOMS: atom_id res chain seq x y z
N MET A 1 -35.12 -37.27 18.09
CA MET A 1 -33.91 -36.85 18.81
C MET A 1 -32.64 -37.03 17.96
N ALA A 2 -32.45 -38.15 17.26
CA ALA A 2 -31.27 -38.34 16.38
C ALA A 2 -31.18 -37.31 15.24
N LEU A 3 -32.29 -37.02 14.53
CA LEU A 3 -32.31 -36.08 13.40
C LEU A 3 -31.94 -34.64 13.80
N THR A 4 -32.43 -34.18 14.95
CA THR A 4 -32.12 -32.83 15.47
C THR A 4 -30.65 -32.74 15.86
N ALA A 5 -30.10 -33.77 16.52
CA ALA A 5 -28.68 -33.83 16.85
C ALA A 5 -27.79 -33.79 15.59
N SER A 6 -28.17 -34.49 14.52
CA SER A 6 -27.47 -34.44 13.24
C SER A 6 -27.49 -33.04 12.60
N CYS A 7 -28.63 -32.35 12.62
CA CYS A 7 -28.72 -30.97 12.11
C CYS A 7 -27.83 -30.00 12.89
N PHE A 8 -27.80 -30.11 14.23
CA PHE A 8 -26.92 -29.29 15.07
C PHE A 8 -25.44 -29.59 14.82
N MET A 9 -25.07 -30.85 14.61
CA MET A 9 -23.69 -31.20 14.26
C MET A 9 -23.29 -30.65 12.89
N LEU A 10 -24.19 -30.73 11.91
CA LEU A 10 -23.93 -30.20 10.57
C LEU A 10 -23.75 -28.68 10.57
N SER A 11 -24.56 -27.95 11.34
CA SER A 11 -24.46 -26.48 11.43
C SER A 11 -23.16 -26.05 12.09
N LEU A 12 -22.73 -26.73 13.16
CA LEU A 12 -21.45 -26.44 13.83
C LEU A 12 -20.25 -26.70 12.91
N LEU A 13 -20.26 -27.82 12.18
CA LEU A 13 -19.22 -28.14 11.20
C LEU A 13 -19.15 -27.10 10.08
N LEU A 14 -20.32 -26.69 9.56
CA LEU A 14 -20.38 -25.67 8.51
C LEU A 14 -19.90 -24.32 9.01
N SER A 15 -20.30 -23.91 10.22
CA SER A 15 -19.81 -22.67 10.84
C SER A 15 -18.29 -22.69 11.04
N TRP A 16 -17.74 -23.79 11.57
CA TRP A 16 -16.30 -23.94 11.74
C TRP A 16 -15.56 -23.89 10.39
N PHE A 17 -16.10 -24.57 9.37
CA PHE A 17 -15.53 -24.58 8.03
C PHE A 17 -15.48 -23.18 7.40
N ILE A 18 -16.58 -22.42 7.48
CA ILE A 18 -16.64 -21.05 6.95
C ILE A 18 -15.66 -20.14 7.69
N ILE A 19 -15.64 -20.18 9.03
CA ILE A 19 -14.73 -19.35 9.83
C ILE A 19 -13.28 -19.65 9.48
N ASN A 20 -12.90 -20.92 9.41
CA ASN A 20 -11.53 -21.30 9.10
C ASN A 20 -11.12 -20.94 7.67
N SER A 21 -12.05 -21.03 6.71
CA SER A 21 -11.82 -20.58 5.33
C SER A 21 -11.58 -19.06 5.27
N LEU A 22 -12.42 -18.28 5.96
CA LEU A 22 -12.29 -16.81 6.00
C LEU A 22 -10.98 -16.36 6.63
N ILE A 23 -10.56 -16.98 7.74
CA ILE A 23 -9.29 -16.64 8.40
C ILE A 23 -8.10 -16.89 7.46
N LYS A 24 -8.15 -17.97 6.67
CA LYS A 24 -7.10 -18.29 5.70
C LYS A 24 -7.06 -17.29 4.53
N GLU A 25 -8.22 -16.93 3.99
CA GLU A 25 -8.31 -15.95 2.89
C GLU A 25 -7.91 -14.53 3.33
N LEU A 26 -8.34 -14.13 4.53
CA LEU A 26 -8.01 -12.82 5.08
C LEU A 26 -6.58 -12.74 5.59
N GLY A 27 -5.99 -13.85 6.06
CA GLY A 27 -4.66 -13.88 6.68
C GLY A 27 -4.65 -13.46 8.14
N GLY A 28 -5.82 -13.41 8.79
CA GLY A 28 -6.00 -12.93 10.15
C GLY A 28 -7.46 -12.86 10.58
N GLU A 29 -7.70 -12.35 11.78
CA GLU A 29 -9.05 -12.15 12.28
C GLU A 29 -9.80 -11.07 11.46
N PRO A 30 -11.09 -11.28 11.11
CA PRO A 30 -11.83 -10.33 10.27
C PRO A 30 -11.87 -8.89 10.79
N SER A 31 -12.01 -8.69 12.10
CA SER A 31 -12.02 -7.37 12.76
C SER A 31 -10.67 -6.66 12.66
N TYR A 32 -9.56 -7.40 12.80
CA TYR A 32 -8.21 -6.88 12.63
C TYR A 32 -7.99 -6.45 11.18
N THR A 33 -8.33 -7.30 10.20
CA THR A 33 -8.20 -6.97 8.78
C THR A 33 -9.01 -5.72 8.41
N ALA A 34 -10.25 -5.60 8.91
CA ALA A 34 -11.06 -4.41 8.70
C ALA A 34 -10.40 -3.14 9.28
N THR A 35 -9.77 -3.25 10.44
CA THR A 35 -9.05 -2.14 11.09
C THR A 35 -7.83 -1.71 10.28
N VAL A 36 -7.03 -2.67 9.80
CA VAL A 36 -5.87 -2.41 8.94
C VAL A 36 -6.28 -1.73 7.65
N VAL A 37 -7.31 -2.25 6.97
CA VAL A 37 -7.81 -1.67 5.72
C VAL A 37 -8.35 -0.26 5.95
N LYS A 38 -9.07 -0.01 7.05
CA LYS A 38 -9.56 1.33 7.41
C LYS A 38 -8.42 2.31 7.69
N ALA A 39 -7.38 1.89 8.42
CA ALA A 39 -6.20 2.71 8.67
C ALA A 39 -5.50 3.08 7.36
N LEU A 40 -5.29 2.09 6.48
CA LEU A 40 -4.68 2.29 5.17
C LEU A 40 -5.51 3.24 4.28
N ALA A 41 -6.84 3.08 4.27
CA ALA A 41 -7.74 3.96 3.53
C ALA A 41 -7.68 5.42 4.03
N ASN A 42 -7.39 5.63 5.31
CA ASN A 42 -7.19 6.95 5.90
C ASN A 42 -5.77 7.51 5.69
N GLY A 43 -4.90 6.79 4.95
CA GLY A 43 -3.54 7.22 4.69
C GLY A 43 -2.54 6.90 5.81
N ASP A 44 -2.93 6.10 6.82
CA ASP A 44 -1.98 5.63 7.82
C ASP A 44 -1.14 4.48 7.26
N LEU A 45 0.04 4.84 6.73
CA LEU A 45 1.03 3.92 6.21
C LEU A 45 2.08 3.51 7.25
N SER A 46 2.01 4.08 8.46
CA SER A 46 2.95 3.83 9.56
C SER A 46 2.61 2.55 10.33
N LEU A 47 1.35 2.10 10.24
CA LEU A 47 0.88 0.89 10.88
C LEU A 47 1.64 -0.36 10.38
N ALA A 48 2.32 -1.04 11.31
CA ALA A 48 2.98 -2.31 11.05
C ALA A 48 1.96 -3.44 11.00
N ILE A 49 1.65 -3.91 9.79
CA ILE A 49 0.70 -5.00 9.57
C ILE A 49 1.35 -6.32 9.99
N GLN A 50 0.74 -7.01 10.95
CA GLN A 50 1.18 -8.31 11.43
C GLN A 50 0.65 -9.38 10.49
N LEU A 51 1.56 -10.15 9.89
CA LEU A 51 1.22 -11.25 8.99
C LEU A 51 1.39 -12.59 9.70
N GLN A 52 0.60 -13.58 9.30
CA GLN A 52 0.82 -14.95 9.74
C GLN A 52 2.17 -15.47 9.22
N PRO A 53 2.86 -16.36 9.95
CA PRO A 53 4.08 -16.99 9.47
C PRO A 53 3.85 -17.71 8.14
N ASN A 54 4.72 -17.47 7.15
CA ASN A 54 4.63 -18.02 5.79
C ASN A 54 3.41 -17.60 4.98
N ASP A 55 2.71 -16.54 5.38
CA ASP A 55 1.63 -15.98 4.57
C ASP A 55 2.19 -15.20 3.37
N THR A 56 1.82 -15.64 2.17
CA THR A 56 2.26 -15.05 0.89
C THR A 56 1.10 -14.74 -0.06
N SER A 57 -0.14 -14.99 0.36
CA SER A 57 -1.29 -14.95 -0.55
C SER A 57 -2.57 -14.41 0.07
N SER A 58 -2.61 -14.19 1.38
CA SER A 58 -3.81 -13.64 1.99
C SER A 58 -4.11 -12.22 1.51
N LEU A 59 -5.33 -11.77 1.78
CA LEU A 59 -5.70 -10.38 1.60
C LEU A 59 -4.76 -9.46 2.40
N LEU A 60 -4.45 -9.81 3.65
CA LEU A 60 -3.61 -8.98 4.51
C LEU A 60 -2.16 -8.89 4.01
N TYR A 61 -1.61 -9.98 3.45
CA TYR A 61 -0.32 -9.95 2.77
C TYR A 61 -0.35 -8.97 1.60
N SER A 62 -1.37 -9.08 0.74
CA SER A 62 -1.53 -8.20 -0.43
C SER A 62 -1.70 -6.74 -0.04
N VAL A 63 -2.47 -6.46 1.02
CA VAL A 63 -2.66 -5.13 1.60
C VAL A 63 -1.34 -4.59 2.17
N ASN A 64 -0.53 -5.43 2.81
CA ASN A 64 0.78 -5.01 3.32
C ASN A 64 1.76 -4.65 2.20
N GLU A 65 1.78 -5.40 1.10
CA GLU A 65 2.58 -5.06 -0.07
C GLU A 65 2.11 -3.74 -0.70
N MET A 66 0.79 -3.53 -0.83
CA MET A 66 0.23 -2.26 -1.27
C MET A 66 0.65 -1.10 -0.35
N ARG A 67 0.53 -1.26 0.97
CA ARG A 67 0.95 -0.26 1.97
C ARG A 67 2.44 0.09 1.81
N LYS A 68 3.33 -0.90 1.70
CA LYS A 68 4.77 -0.68 1.52
C LYS A 68 5.06 0.10 0.24
N ASN A 69 4.42 -0.26 -0.86
CA ASN A 69 4.60 0.41 -2.14
C ASN A 69 4.12 1.87 -2.09
N LEU A 70 2.94 2.11 -1.52
CA LEU A 70 2.42 3.48 -1.29
C LEU A 70 3.35 4.30 -0.41
N ALA A 71 3.83 3.73 0.71
CA ALA A 71 4.72 4.41 1.64
C ALA A 71 6.03 4.84 0.97
N LYS A 72 6.63 3.94 0.18
CA LYS A 72 7.86 4.22 -0.58
C LYS A 72 7.69 5.39 -1.54
N ILE A 73 6.56 5.44 -2.24
CA ILE A 73 6.26 6.45 -3.25
C ILE A 73 5.98 7.80 -2.63
N ILE A 74 5.16 7.83 -1.57
CA ILE A 74 4.86 9.05 -0.85
C ILE A 74 6.14 9.60 -0.23
N SER A 75 6.94 8.78 0.44
CA SER A 75 8.21 9.19 1.03
C SER A 75 9.17 9.78 -0.03
N SER A 76 9.33 9.11 -1.17
CA SER A 76 10.20 9.63 -2.25
C SER A 76 9.67 10.92 -2.87
N THR A 77 8.34 11.04 -3.04
CA THR A 77 7.73 12.25 -3.56
C THR A 77 7.92 13.41 -2.58
N THR A 78 7.66 13.20 -1.29
CA THR A 78 7.85 14.21 -0.25
C THR A 78 9.30 14.66 -0.17
N ALA A 79 10.28 13.74 -0.24
CA ALA A 79 11.69 14.11 -0.27
C ALA A 79 12.01 15.05 -1.43
N VAL A 80 11.60 14.68 -2.65
CA VAL A 80 11.82 15.51 -3.85
C VAL A 80 11.10 16.87 -3.77
N MET A 81 9.89 16.91 -3.19
CA MET A 81 9.17 18.17 -2.98
C MET A 81 9.84 19.07 -1.93
N ASN A 82 10.44 18.48 -0.90
CA ASN A 82 11.20 19.24 0.10
C ASN A 82 12.49 19.82 -0.49
N ASP A 83 13.17 19.08 -1.37
CA ASP A 83 14.34 19.58 -2.10
C ASP A 83 13.94 20.73 -3.05
N LEU A 84 12.82 20.56 -3.77
CA LEU A 84 12.24 21.60 -4.62
C LEU A 84 11.91 22.87 -3.81
N ALA A 85 11.30 22.73 -2.62
CA ALA A 85 10.97 23.86 -1.76
C ALA A 85 12.23 24.61 -1.27
N GLN A 86 13.37 23.93 -1.18
CA GLN A 86 14.68 24.50 -0.88
C GLN A 86 15.39 25.05 -2.13
N GLY A 87 14.77 24.97 -3.31
CA GLY A 87 15.31 25.45 -4.58
C GLY A 87 16.19 24.45 -5.32
N ASP A 88 16.33 23.21 -4.82
CA ASP A 88 17.06 22.17 -5.52
C ASP A 88 16.18 21.49 -6.58
N LEU A 89 16.43 21.86 -7.84
CA LEU A 89 15.75 21.30 -9.01
C LEU A 89 16.49 20.10 -9.62
N SER A 90 17.56 19.63 -9.00
CA SER A 90 18.32 18.46 -9.43
C SER A 90 17.82 17.16 -8.80
N SER A 91 17.09 17.24 -7.69
CA SER A 91 16.50 16.08 -7.01
C SER A 91 15.53 15.31 -7.92
N ARG A 92 15.54 13.98 -7.84
CA ARG A 92 14.72 13.10 -8.70
C ARG A 92 14.24 11.90 -7.89
N MET A 93 13.06 11.39 -8.23
CA MET A 93 12.59 10.11 -7.72
C MET A 93 13.43 8.98 -8.34
N GLN A 94 14.31 8.36 -7.54
CA GLN A 94 15.18 7.25 -7.96
C GLN A 94 14.63 5.86 -7.56
N ILE A 95 13.45 5.81 -6.93
CA ILE A 95 12.86 4.55 -6.48
C ILE A 95 12.44 3.65 -7.65
N SER A 96 12.71 2.35 -7.52
CA SER A 96 12.14 1.33 -8.39
C SER A 96 10.68 1.08 -8.01
N VAL A 97 9.78 1.23 -8.99
CA VAL A 97 8.32 1.10 -8.90
C VAL A 97 7.79 0.48 -10.20
N GLN A 98 6.59 -0.07 -10.16
CA GLN A 98 5.98 -0.78 -11.29
C GLN A 98 4.57 -0.23 -11.59
N GLY A 99 4.04 -0.53 -12.78
CA GLY A 99 2.70 -0.13 -13.19
C GLY A 99 2.51 1.39 -13.23
N ASP A 100 1.34 1.87 -12.80
CA ASP A 100 0.99 3.29 -12.85
C ASP A 100 1.89 4.19 -12.01
N PHE A 101 2.59 3.63 -11.01
CA PHE A 101 3.57 4.38 -10.23
C PHE A 101 4.80 4.80 -11.03
N VAL A 102 5.11 4.12 -12.14
CA VAL A 102 6.16 4.55 -13.08
C VAL A 102 5.79 5.90 -13.70
N LYS A 103 4.52 6.06 -14.11
CA LYS A 103 4.02 7.31 -14.68
C LYS A 103 4.10 8.45 -13.69
N LEU A 104 3.77 8.21 -12.41
CA LEU A 104 3.92 9.21 -11.35
C LEU A 104 5.38 9.63 -11.18
N LYS A 105 6.30 8.66 -11.09
CA LYS A 105 7.75 8.90 -11.00
C LYS A 105 8.24 9.76 -12.16
N GLU A 106 7.87 9.40 -13.38
CA GLU A 106 8.23 10.13 -14.60
C GLU A 106 7.62 11.53 -14.62
N GLY A 107 6.35 11.68 -14.25
CA GLY A 107 5.66 12.96 -14.18
C GLY A 107 6.34 13.95 -13.22
N VAL A 108 6.70 13.50 -12.02
CA VAL A 108 7.46 14.31 -11.05
C VAL A 108 8.83 14.71 -11.62
N ASN A 109 9.59 13.74 -12.13
CA ASN A 109 10.93 13.99 -12.69
C ASN A 109 10.90 14.93 -13.91
N GLN A 110 9.90 14.77 -14.78
CA GLN A 110 9.69 15.59 -15.96
C GLN A 110 9.29 17.02 -15.59
N SER A 111 8.48 17.18 -14.55
CA SER A 111 8.06 18.50 -14.05
C SER A 111 9.27 19.30 -13.56
N LEU A 112 10.17 18.68 -12.78
CA LEU A 112 11.41 19.32 -12.33
C LEU A 112 12.36 19.64 -13.48
N THR A 113 12.48 18.73 -14.46
CA THR A 113 13.30 18.98 -15.64
C THR A 113 12.79 20.16 -16.45
N THR A 114 11.47 20.23 -16.65
CA THR A 114 10.80 21.34 -17.34
C THR A 114 11.01 22.66 -16.60
N LEU A 115 10.85 22.67 -15.27
CA LEU A 115 11.05 23.85 -14.45
C LEU A 115 12.51 24.33 -14.49
N SER A 116 13.47 23.43 -14.30
CA SER A 116 14.91 23.71 -14.44
C SER A 116 15.24 24.33 -15.79
N ASN A 117 14.71 23.76 -16.87
CA ASN A 117 14.94 24.29 -18.22
C ASN A 117 14.29 25.67 -18.43
N THR A 118 13.10 25.89 -17.86
CA THR A 118 12.41 27.18 -17.96
C THR A 118 13.16 28.29 -17.23
N LEU A 119 13.72 28.01 -16.05
CA LEU A 119 14.52 28.98 -15.30
C LEU A 119 15.87 29.26 -15.98
N LYS A 120 16.54 28.23 -16.53
CA LYS A 120 17.76 28.41 -17.34
C LYS A 120 17.52 29.29 -18.57
N ARG A 121 16.35 29.16 -19.22
CA ARG A 121 15.97 30.01 -20.36
C ARG A 121 15.70 31.46 -19.95
N ARG A 122 15.17 31.71 -18.75
CA ARG A 122 14.90 33.07 -18.24
C ARG A 122 16.15 33.79 -17.72
N HIS A 123 17.16 33.06 -17.29
CA HIS A 123 18.47 33.61 -16.90
C HIS A 123 19.58 33.04 -17.79
N PRO A 124 19.65 33.44 -19.07
CA PRO A 124 20.84 33.14 -19.88
C PRO A 124 22.01 33.85 -19.20
N ARG A 125 23.00 33.08 -18.74
CA ARG A 125 24.22 33.63 -18.13
C ARG A 125 24.80 34.71 -19.05
N SER A 126 24.81 35.95 -18.58
CA SER A 126 25.62 37.05 -19.10
C SER A 126 27.09 36.79 -18.79
#